data_AF-A0A928CXL4-F1
#
_entry.id   AF-A0A928CXL4-F1
#
_cell.length_a   1.000
_cell.length_b   1.000
_cell.length_c   1.000
_cell.angle_alpha   90.00
_cell.angle_beta   90.00
_cell.angle_gamma   90.00
#
_symmetry.space_group_name_H-M   'P 1'
#
loop_
_entity.id
_entity.type
_entity.pdbx_description
1 polymer ?
#
loop_
_entity_poly.entity_id
_entity_poly.type
_entity_poly.pdbx_seq_one_letter_code
_entity_poly.pdbx_strand_id
1 'polypeptide(L)'
;MKKLLTYILFFSLLIFCGCERKAHTPPPVESLSLTTRFFDSIAKRDSATAVRQGKTIYQLDKSRNYISTLISIQQSNNAIAQAQKLLDAGKTKEALETVNNALKLYPDNDVLRKSKVKLEQLVNADRLLIAMARARSSAAMCDARETAETGLSENRTPALIAYLAEYEKLEKSIAMREEKNTQESLEAATAAAEKAKKEDALREAEYIKFMQEMASISEKGDQMRQDAGGVPFEEPAKEETQKND
;
A
#
# COMPACT_ATOMS: atom_id res chain seq x y z
N MET A 1 -48.92 81.44 -52.52
CA MET A 1 -48.02 80.26 -52.62
C MET A 1 -46.58 80.48 -52.11
N LYS A 2 -46.16 81.69 -51.70
CA LYS A 2 -44.80 81.90 -51.14
C LYS A 2 -44.69 81.61 -49.63
N LYS A 3 -45.78 81.67 -48.86
CA LYS A 3 -45.78 81.42 -47.41
C LYS A 3 -45.80 79.93 -47.03
N LEU A 4 -46.21 79.04 -47.93
CA LEU A 4 -46.24 77.59 -47.67
C LEU A 4 -44.84 76.96 -47.80
N LEU A 5 -44.02 77.48 -48.72
CA LEU A 5 -42.64 77.00 -48.95
C LEU A 5 -41.70 77.37 -47.78
N THR A 6 -41.96 78.50 -47.10
CA THR A 6 -41.15 78.95 -45.96
C THR A 6 -41.37 78.09 -44.71
N TYR A 7 -42.58 77.57 -44.50
CA TYR A 7 -42.86 76.67 -43.36
C TYR A 7 -42.25 75.28 -43.55
N ILE A 8 -42.21 74.76 -44.78
CA ILE A 8 -41.59 73.45 -45.08
C ILE A 8 -40.06 73.49 -44.92
N LEU A 9 -39.44 74.64 -45.22
CA LEU A 9 -38.00 74.85 -45.06
C LEU A 9 -37.57 75.11 -43.59
N PHE A 10 -38.50 75.54 -42.73
CA PHE A 10 -38.26 75.69 -41.29
C PHE A 10 -38.51 74.39 -40.51
N PHE A 11 -39.47 73.57 -40.94
CA PHE A 11 -39.78 72.28 -40.30
C PHE A 11 -38.72 71.19 -40.56
N SER A 12 -37.96 71.33 -41.65
CA SER A 12 -36.86 70.43 -41.99
C SER A 12 -35.56 70.71 -41.21
N LEU A 13 -35.48 71.83 -40.46
CA LEU A 13 -34.34 72.14 -39.60
C LEU A 13 -34.47 71.61 -38.16
N LEU A 14 -35.64 71.08 -37.78
CA LEU A 14 -35.92 70.61 -36.40
C LEU A 14 -35.90 69.09 -36.23
N ILE A 15 -35.51 68.33 -37.27
CA ILE A 15 -35.40 66.85 -37.22
C ILE A 15 -33.93 66.38 -37.09
N PHE A 16 -32.98 67.30 -36.90
CA PHE A 16 -31.69 66.96 -36.26
C PHE A 16 -31.82 67.06 -34.73
N CYS A 17 -32.83 66.40 -34.18
CA CYS A 17 -32.77 65.97 -32.79
C CYS A 17 -31.75 64.83 -32.76
N GLY A 18 -30.48 65.21 -32.65
CA GLY A 18 -29.40 64.29 -32.43
C GLY A 18 -29.77 63.43 -31.22
N CYS A 19 -29.98 62.14 -31.45
CA CYS A 19 -29.67 61.17 -30.43
C CYS A 19 -28.23 61.48 -30.03
N GLU A 20 -28.07 62.11 -28.87
CA GLU A 20 -26.81 62.15 -28.15
C GLU A 20 -26.48 60.68 -27.87
N ARG A 21 -25.85 60.02 -28.86
CA ARG A 21 -25.18 58.75 -28.66
C ARG A 21 -24.14 59.12 -27.63
N LYS A 22 -24.47 58.91 -26.34
CA LYS A 22 -23.53 58.97 -25.23
C LYS A 22 -22.27 58.34 -25.77
N ALA A 23 -21.24 59.16 -25.97
CA ALA A 23 -19.99 58.71 -26.57
C ALA A 23 -19.59 57.50 -25.74
N HIS A 24 -19.66 56.32 -26.36
CA HIS A 24 -19.25 55.11 -25.69
C HIS A 24 -17.77 55.32 -25.48
N THR A 25 -17.37 55.62 -24.24
CA THR A 25 -15.96 55.75 -23.90
C THR A 25 -15.33 54.46 -24.37
N PRO A 26 -14.33 54.51 -25.27
CA PRO A 26 -13.70 53.29 -25.77
C PRO A 26 -13.27 52.48 -24.54
N PRO A 27 -13.53 51.15 -24.52
CA PRO A 27 -13.15 50.35 -23.38
C PRO A 27 -11.66 50.57 -23.11
N PRO A 28 -11.24 50.73 -21.85
CA PRO A 28 -9.86 51.06 -21.52
C PRO A 28 -8.94 50.01 -22.18
N VAL A 29 -8.10 50.44 -23.11
CA VAL A 29 -7.27 49.58 -23.98
C VAL A 29 -6.38 48.65 -23.13
N GLU A 30 -5.98 49.12 -21.96
CA GLU A 30 -5.21 48.36 -20.97
C GLU A 30 -5.99 47.13 -20.46
N SER A 31 -7.29 47.25 -20.18
CA SER A 31 -8.15 46.14 -19.72
C SER A 31 -8.32 45.07 -20.80
N LEU A 32 -8.48 45.49 -22.06
CA LEU A 32 -8.56 44.57 -23.20
C LEU A 32 -7.23 43.82 -23.38
N SER A 33 -6.09 44.54 -23.34
CA SER A 33 -4.76 43.93 -23.46
C SER A 33 -4.43 42.95 -22.33
N LEU A 34 -4.91 43.22 -21.12
CA LEU A 34 -4.70 42.34 -19.96
C LEU A 34 -5.54 41.07 -20.09
N THR A 35 -6.78 41.20 -20.57
CA THR A 35 -7.66 40.07 -20.85
C THR A 35 -7.08 39.15 -21.92
N THR A 36 -6.54 39.71 -23.02
CA THR A 36 -5.85 38.90 -24.05
C THR A 36 -4.64 38.17 -23.48
N ARG A 37 -3.77 38.84 -22.73
CA ARG A 37 -2.59 38.22 -22.09
C ARG A 37 -2.96 37.11 -21.11
N PHE A 38 -4.07 37.26 -20.40
CA PHE A 38 -4.61 36.23 -19.51
C PHE A 38 -4.98 34.96 -20.28
N PHE A 39 -5.74 35.09 -21.37
CA PHE A 39 -6.08 33.94 -22.20
C PHE A 39 -4.86 33.34 -22.92
N ASP A 40 -3.90 34.15 -23.34
CA ASP A 40 -2.63 33.66 -23.90
C ASP A 40 -1.85 32.83 -22.86
N SER A 41 -1.83 33.26 -21.60
CA SER A 41 -1.16 32.51 -20.52
C SER A 41 -1.87 31.18 -20.25
N ILE A 42 -3.21 31.15 -20.30
CA ILE A 42 -3.99 29.91 -20.23
C ILE A 42 -3.64 28.99 -21.41
N ALA A 43 -3.63 29.52 -22.64
CA ALA A 43 -3.32 28.75 -23.85
C ALA A 43 -1.90 28.17 -23.80
N LYS A 44 -0.93 28.92 -23.25
CA LYS A 44 0.46 28.49 -23.04
C LYS A 44 0.66 27.59 -21.82
N ARG A 45 -0.41 27.24 -21.09
CA ARG A 45 -0.38 26.48 -19.83
C ARG A 45 0.49 27.14 -18.74
N ASP A 46 0.70 28.45 -18.81
CA ASP A 46 1.36 29.23 -17.75
C ASP A 46 0.33 29.64 -16.69
N SER A 47 -0.07 28.66 -15.87
CA SER A 47 -1.06 28.86 -14.82
C SER A 47 -0.62 29.88 -13.77
N ALA A 48 0.69 30.01 -13.49
CA ALA A 48 1.20 30.99 -12.53
C ALA A 48 0.92 32.42 -13.00
N THR A 49 1.26 32.71 -14.26
CA THR A 49 1.04 34.03 -14.85
C THR A 49 -0.46 34.29 -15.07
N ALA A 50 -1.22 33.29 -15.53
CA ALA A 50 -2.66 33.41 -15.69
C ALA A 50 -3.36 33.77 -14.36
N VAL A 51 -3.00 33.16 -13.23
CA VAL A 51 -3.57 33.52 -11.91
C VAL A 51 -3.30 34.98 -11.56
N ARG A 52 -2.07 35.47 -11.76
CA ARG A 52 -1.72 36.88 -11.45
C ARG A 52 -2.51 37.85 -12.31
N GLN A 53 -2.57 37.60 -13.62
CA GLN A 53 -3.30 38.45 -14.57
C GLN A 53 -4.81 38.41 -14.31
N GLY A 54 -5.38 37.22 -14.09
CA GLY A 54 -6.80 37.05 -13.77
C GLY A 54 -7.21 37.79 -12.49
N LYS A 55 -6.43 37.67 -11.40
CA LYS A 55 -6.70 38.42 -10.16
C LYS A 55 -6.75 39.92 -10.39
N THR A 56 -5.85 40.44 -11.23
CA THR A 56 -5.83 41.86 -11.61
C THR A 56 -7.10 42.24 -12.39
N ILE A 57 -7.52 41.42 -13.37
CA ILE A 57 -8.78 41.62 -14.12
C ILE A 57 -9.99 41.63 -13.19
N TYR A 58 -10.07 40.68 -12.26
CA TYR A 58 -11.19 40.58 -11.32
C TYR A 58 -11.24 41.75 -10.32
N GLN A 59 -10.09 42.29 -9.93
CA GLN A 59 -10.01 43.49 -9.08
C GLN A 59 -10.47 44.76 -9.81
N LEU A 60 -10.15 44.88 -11.11
CA LEU A 60 -10.59 45.99 -11.94
C LEU A 60 -12.10 45.97 -12.18
N ASP A 61 -12.68 44.78 -12.31
CA ASP A 61 -14.12 44.61 -12.54
C ASP A 61 -14.64 43.31 -11.93
N LYS A 62 -15.20 43.43 -10.72
CA LYS A 62 -15.75 42.30 -9.95
C LYS A 62 -17.01 41.70 -10.58
N SER A 63 -17.64 42.37 -11.54
CA SER A 63 -18.83 41.82 -12.24
C SER A 63 -18.48 40.65 -13.17
N ARG A 64 -17.19 40.49 -13.50
CA ARG A 64 -16.67 39.40 -14.35
C ARG A 64 -16.54 38.09 -13.60
N ASN A 65 -17.67 37.54 -13.15
CA ASN A 65 -17.71 36.31 -12.36
C ASN A 65 -17.03 35.12 -13.05
N TYR A 66 -17.09 35.04 -14.39
CA TYR A 66 -16.41 33.99 -15.15
C TYR A 66 -14.87 34.01 -14.99
N ILE A 67 -14.27 35.19 -14.78
CA ILE A 67 -12.83 35.32 -14.53
C ILE A 67 -12.48 34.69 -13.19
N SER A 68 -13.31 34.84 -12.16
CA SER A 68 -13.10 34.20 -10.86
C SER A 68 -13.07 32.67 -10.96
N THR A 69 -13.97 32.09 -11.76
CA THR A 69 -13.96 30.65 -12.07
C THR A 69 -12.67 30.23 -12.78
N LEU A 70 -12.25 30.98 -13.81
CA LEU A 70 -11.02 30.69 -14.54
C LEU A 70 -9.77 30.82 -13.67
N ILE A 71 -9.71 31.82 -12.79
CA ILE A 71 -8.64 31.96 -11.79
C ILE A 71 -8.58 30.71 -10.91
N SER A 72 -9.72 30.26 -10.38
CA SER A 72 -9.78 29.06 -9.53
C SER A 72 -9.25 27.82 -10.24
N ILE A 73 -9.62 27.62 -11.51
CA ILE A 73 -9.07 26.55 -12.35
C ILE A 73 -7.55 26.68 -12.48
N GLN A 74 -7.04 27.86 -12.80
CA GLN A 74 -5.59 28.06 -12.94
C GLN A 74 -4.84 27.93 -11.61
N GLN A 75 -5.45 28.26 -10.48
CA GLN A 75 -4.85 28.02 -9.16
C GLN A 75 -4.68 26.52 -8.89
N SER A 76 -5.69 25.70 -9.22
CA SER A 76 -5.56 24.25 -9.12
C SER A 76 -4.49 23.67 -10.05
N ASN A 77 -4.42 24.15 -11.30
CA ASN A 77 -3.37 23.74 -12.25
C ASN A 77 -1.97 24.15 -11.77
N ASN A 78 -1.85 25.34 -11.18
CA ASN A 78 -0.59 25.81 -10.62
C ASN A 78 -0.12 24.94 -9.45
N ALA A 79 -1.02 24.52 -8.56
CA ALA A 79 -0.69 23.61 -7.47
C ALA A 79 -0.20 22.25 -7.99
N ILE A 80 -0.84 21.69 -9.02
CA ILE A 80 -0.37 20.45 -9.67
C ILE A 80 1.03 20.64 -10.27
N ALA A 81 1.27 21.74 -10.97
CA ALA A 81 2.57 22.02 -11.56
C ALA A 81 3.68 22.19 -10.49
N GLN A 82 3.36 22.79 -9.35
CA GLN A 82 4.29 22.89 -8.22
C GLN A 82 4.55 21.52 -7.58
N ALA A 83 3.51 20.71 -7.37
CA ALA A 83 3.66 19.36 -6.84
C ALA A 83 4.52 18.48 -7.76
N GLN A 84 4.36 18.59 -9.08
CA GLN A 84 5.21 17.88 -10.03
C GLN A 84 6.67 18.29 -9.91
N LYS A 85 6.99 19.59 -9.83
CA LYS A 85 8.38 20.06 -9.64
C LYS A 85 9.00 19.53 -8.36
N LEU A 86 8.22 19.47 -7.27
CA LEU A 86 8.66 18.90 -6.01
C LEU A 86 8.90 17.39 -6.13
N LEU A 87 8.04 16.68 -6.85
CA LEU A 87 8.21 15.25 -7.12
C LEU A 87 9.46 14.97 -7.97
N ASP A 88 9.70 15.76 -9.01
CA ASP A 88 10.91 15.67 -9.86
C ASP A 88 12.19 15.92 -9.04
N ALA A 89 12.09 16.73 -7.97
CA ALA A 89 13.17 16.97 -7.02
C ALA A 89 13.27 15.93 -5.89
N GLY A 90 12.47 14.85 -5.92
CA GLY A 90 12.43 13.81 -4.89
C GLY A 90 11.73 14.22 -3.59
N LYS A 91 11.07 15.38 -3.55
CA LYS A 91 10.41 15.95 -2.36
C LYS A 91 8.94 15.53 -2.28
N THR A 92 8.67 14.24 -2.28
CA THR A 92 7.31 13.66 -2.36
C THR A 92 6.38 14.15 -1.23
N LYS A 93 6.89 14.31 0.00
CA LYS A 93 6.09 14.81 1.13
C LYS A 93 5.68 16.28 0.95
N GLU A 94 6.58 17.13 0.47
CA GLU A 94 6.29 18.54 0.17
C GLU A 94 5.29 18.66 -1.00
N ALA A 95 5.40 17.77 -2.00
CA ALA A 95 4.44 17.68 -3.09
C ALA A 95 3.02 17.34 -2.59
N LEU A 96 2.91 16.36 -1.67
CA LEU A 96 1.64 16.00 -1.05
C LEU A 96 1.04 17.16 -0.23
N GLU A 97 1.87 17.88 0.52
CA GLU A 97 1.44 19.06 1.27
C GLU A 97 0.89 20.15 0.34
N THR A 98 1.56 20.39 -0.78
CA THR A 98 1.12 21.36 -1.81
C THR A 98 -0.28 21.02 -2.33
N VAL A 99 -0.53 19.75 -2.66
CA VAL A 99 -1.85 19.28 -3.12
C VAL A 99 -2.91 19.36 -2.01
N ASN A 100 -2.56 18.99 -0.77
CA ASN A 100 -3.48 19.09 0.37
C ASN A 100 -3.90 20.54 0.64
N ASN A 101 -2.96 21.49 0.55
CA ASN A 101 -3.27 22.90 0.71
C ASN A 101 -4.17 23.43 -0.42
N ALA A 102 -3.99 22.95 -1.65
CA ALA A 102 -4.89 23.28 -2.75
C ALA A 102 -6.30 22.67 -2.56
N LEU A 103 -6.41 21.43 -2.04
CA LEU A 103 -7.70 20.78 -1.75
C LEU A 103 -8.50 21.48 -0.65
N LYS A 104 -7.85 22.16 0.31
CA LYS A 104 -8.55 23.01 1.30
C LYS A 104 -9.31 24.17 0.62
N LEU A 105 -8.79 24.66 -0.50
CA LEU A 105 -9.39 25.76 -1.26
C LEU A 105 -10.37 25.24 -2.33
N TYR A 106 -10.11 24.04 -2.87
CA TYR A 106 -10.87 23.44 -3.97
C TYR A 106 -11.21 21.96 -3.69
N PRO A 107 -12.13 21.68 -2.73
CA PRO A 107 -12.40 20.32 -2.27
C PRO A 107 -12.97 19.40 -3.37
N ASP A 108 -13.73 19.96 -4.31
CA ASP A 108 -14.41 19.18 -5.35
C ASP A 108 -13.55 18.93 -6.59
N ASN A 109 -12.29 19.41 -6.61
CA ASN A 109 -11.41 19.23 -7.75
C ASN A 109 -10.91 17.78 -7.86
N ASP A 110 -11.45 17.05 -8.83
CA ASP A 110 -11.15 15.63 -9.04
C ASP A 110 -9.67 15.37 -9.37
N VAL A 111 -9.03 16.26 -10.13
CA VAL A 111 -7.61 16.13 -10.49
C VAL A 111 -6.73 16.23 -9.26
N LEU A 112 -7.00 17.18 -8.36
CA LEU A 112 -6.29 17.32 -7.09
C LEU A 112 -6.52 16.10 -6.18
N ARG A 113 -7.76 15.58 -6.09
CA ARG A 113 -8.04 14.37 -5.30
C ARG A 113 -7.28 13.14 -5.82
N LYS A 114 -7.31 12.91 -7.13
CA LYS A 114 -6.54 11.81 -7.76
C LYS A 114 -5.04 11.96 -7.54
N SER A 115 -4.54 13.19 -7.65
CA SER A 115 -3.12 13.49 -7.42
C SER A 115 -2.72 13.25 -5.96
N LYS A 116 -3.59 13.60 -5.00
CA LYS A 116 -3.39 13.31 -3.58
C LYS A 116 -3.23 11.81 -3.35
N VAL A 117 -4.15 10.98 -3.85
CA VAL A 117 -4.07 9.51 -3.67
C VAL A 117 -2.75 8.97 -4.23
N LYS A 118 -2.36 9.40 -5.43
CA LYS A 118 -1.07 8.98 -6.03
C LYS A 118 0.12 9.37 -5.17
N LEU A 119 0.14 10.60 -4.64
CA LEU A 119 1.22 11.08 -3.79
C LEU A 119 1.25 10.35 -2.43
N GLU A 120 0.09 10.05 -1.83
CA GLU A 120 0.01 9.27 -0.59
C GLU A 120 0.58 7.86 -0.76
N GLN A 121 0.31 7.21 -1.91
CA GLN A 121 0.93 5.93 -2.24
C GLN A 121 2.46 6.06 -2.40
N LEU A 122 2.94 7.09 -3.11
CA LEU A 122 4.37 7.33 -3.29
C LEU A 122 5.10 7.62 -1.97
N VAL A 123 4.47 8.34 -1.04
CA VAL A 123 5.04 8.57 0.31
C VAL A 123 5.23 7.25 1.07
N ASN A 124 4.35 6.27 0.84
CA ASN A 124 4.39 4.96 1.49
C ASN A 124 5.24 3.92 0.74
N ALA A 125 5.71 4.23 -0.48
CA ALA A 125 6.38 3.27 -1.34
C ALA A 125 7.63 2.66 -0.71
N ASP A 126 8.50 3.48 -0.11
CA ASP A 126 9.73 2.99 0.53
C ASP A 126 9.44 1.96 1.62
N ARG A 127 8.43 2.20 2.45
CA ARG A 127 8.03 1.26 3.51
C ARG A 127 7.58 -0.08 2.93
N LEU A 128 6.80 -0.05 1.85
CA LEU A 128 6.29 -1.25 1.18
C LEU A 128 7.44 -2.04 0.53
N LEU A 129 8.34 -1.35 -0.17
CA LEU A 129 9.50 -1.98 -0.80
C LEU A 129 10.48 -2.54 0.24
N ILE A 130 10.69 -1.86 1.36
CA ILE A 130 11.49 -2.39 2.48
C ILE A 130 10.84 -3.63 3.09
N ALA A 131 9.51 -3.66 3.24
CA ALA A 131 8.81 -4.83 3.75
C ALA A 131 9.00 -6.04 2.81
N MET A 132 8.86 -5.85 1.50
CA MET A 132 9.18 -6.87 0.50
C MET A 132 10.64 -7.33 0.59
N ALA A 133 11.59 -6.40 0.68
CA ALA A 133 13.01 -6.73 0.79
C ALA A 133 13.38 -7.49 2.07
N ARG A 134 12.57 -7.38 3.13
CA ARG A 134 12.78 -8.05 4.43
C ARG A 134 12.03 -9.37 4.58
N ALA A 135 11.05 -9.65 3.74
CA ALA A 135 10.34 -10.92 3.76
C ALA A 135 11.31 -12.08 3.42
N ARG A 136 11.18 -13.19 4.13
CA ARG A 136 12.10 -14.34 4.03
C ARG A 136 11.40 -15.68 3.81
N SER A 137 10.19 -15.83 4.34
CA SER A 137 9.35 -17.00 4.07
C SER A 137 8.41 -16.74 2.91
N SER A 138 7.94 -17.81 2.24
CA SER A 138 6.98 -17.68 1.15
C SER A 138 5.70 -16.95 1.57
N ALA A 139 5.17 -17.26 2.76
CA ALA A 139 4.00 -16.59 3.33
C ALA A 139 4.23 -15.08 3.53
N ALA A 140 5.33 -14.68 4.18
CA ALA A 140 5.64 -13.27 4.40
C ALA A 140 5.90 -12.52 3.09
N MET A 141 6.44 -13.22 2.09
CA MET A 141 6.63 -12.64 0.76
C MET A 141 5.30 -12.40 0.05
N CYS A 142 4.38 -13.36 0.07
CA CYS A 142 3.04 -13.23 -0.48
C CYS A 142 2.31 -12.02 0.14
N ASP A 143 2.29 -11.94 1.48
CA ASP A 143 1.66 -10.83 2.22
C ASP A 143 2.28 -9.47 1.85
N ALA A 144 3.62 -9.39 1.78
CA ALA A 144 4.32 -8.17 1.44
C ALA A 144 4.05 -7.74 -0.01
N ARG A 145 3.98 -8.70 -0.95
CA ARG A 145 3.65 -8.44 -2.36
C ARG A 145 2.21 -7.93 -2.48
N GLU A 146 1.23 -8.59 -1.87
CA GLU A 146 -0.18 -8.17 -1.93
C GLU A 146 -0.38 -6.78 -1.32
N THR A 147 0.28 -6.52 -0.19
CA THR A 147 0.27 -5.19 0.45
C THR A 147 0.87 -4.13 -0.47
N ALA A 148 1.97 -4.42 -1.16
CA ALA A 148 2.60 -3.50 -2.10
C ALA A 148 1.74 -3.28 -3.36
N GLU A 149 1.14 -4.33 -3.90
CA GLU A 149 0.26 -4.28 -5.07
C GLU A 149 -0.97 -3.40 -4.82
N THR A 150 -1.55 -3.51 -3.64
CA THR A 150 -2.68 -2.69 -3.20
C THR A 150 -2.24 -1.26 -2.90
N GLY A 151 -1.14 -1.12 -2.15
CA GLY A 151 -0.62 0.16 -1.70
C GLY A 151 -0.04 1.04 -2.81
N LEU A 152 0.30 0.48 -3.97
CA LEU A 152 0.87 1.19 -5.12
C LEU A 152 0.02 1.10 -6.38
N SER A 153 -1.26 0.76 -6.24
CA SER A 153 -2.19 0.51 -7.35
C SER A 153 -2.32 1.67 -8.35
N GLU A 154 -2.27 2.92 -7.89
CA GLU A 154 -2.40 4.13 -8.72
C GLU A 154 -1.06 4.58 -9.33
N ASN A 155 0.04 3.91 -8.95
CA ASN A 155 1.41 4.18 -9.38
C ASN A 155 2.07 2.95 -10.03
N ARG A 156 1.29 2.10 -10.71
CA ARG A 156 1.82 0.94 -11.48
C ARG A 156 2.60 1.39 -12.71
N THR A 157 3.89 1.65 -12.52
CA THR A 157 4.83 1.83 -13.62
C THR A 157 5.22 0.48 -14.23
N PRO A 158 5.65 0.41 -15.50
CA PRO A 158 6.15 -0.83 -16.10
C PRO A 158 7.28 -1.47 -15.30
N ALA A 159 8.16 -0.65 -14.70
CA ALA A 159 9.24 -1.11 -13.84
C ALA A 159 8.73 -1.79 -12.56
N LEU A 160 7.73 -1.20 -11.90
CA LEU A 160 7.12 -1.80 -10.71
C LEU A 160 6.39 -3.12 -11.06
N ILE A 161 5.69 -3.17 -12.18
CA ILE A 161 5.02 -4.40 -12.66
C ILE A 161 6.05 -5.51 -12.88
N ALA A 162 7.16 -5.20 -13.56
CA ALA A 162 8.24 -6.16 -13.79
C ALA A 162 8.86 -6.65 -12.46
N TYR A 163 9.13 -5.73 -11.53
CA TYR A 163 9.65 -6.07 -10.21
C TYR A 163 8.72 -7.01 -9.42
N LEU A 164 7.42 -6.73 -9.40
CA LEU A 164 6.43 -7.58 -8.72
C LEU A 164 6.36 -8.98 -9.33
N ALA A 165 6.46 -9.09 -10.67
CA ALA A 165 6.47 -10.38 -11.37
C ALA A 165 7.75 -11.19 -11.08
N GLU A 166 8.91 -10.55 -10.98
CA GLU A 166 10.15 -11.22 -10.56
C GLU A 166 10.07 -11.67 -9.10
N TYR A 167 9.50 -10.84 -8.24
CA TYR A 167 9.30 -11.14 -6.84
C TYR A 167 8.38 -12.35 -6.63
N GLU A 168 7.30 -12.47 -7.40
CA GLU A 168 6.42 -13.65 -7.40
C GLU A 168 7.16 -14.94 -7.80
N LYS A 169 8.10 -14.87 -8.77
CA LYS A 169 8.93 -16.03 -9.12
C LYS A 169 9.84 -16.44 -7.97
N LEU A 170 10.43 -15.47 -7.26
CA LEU A 170 11.26 -15.72 -6.10
C LEU A 170 10.44 -16.36 -4.96
N GLU A 171 9.26 -15.82 -4.68
CA GLU A 171 8.29 -16.36 -3.72
C GLU A 171 8.01 -17.85 -3.98
N LYS A 172 7.66 -18.22 -5.22
CA LYS A 172 7.43 -19.62 -5.62
C LYS A 172 8.65 -20.50 -5.43
N SER A 173 9.85 -20.00 -5.73
CA SER A 173 11.10 -20.76 -5.54
C SER A 173 11.40 -21.04 -4.06
N ILE A 174 11.03 -20.13 -3.16
CA ILE A 174 11.18 -20.30 -1.72
C ILE A 174 10.11 -21.26 -1.19
N ALA A 175 8.86 -21.13 -1.65
CA ALA A 175 7.77 -22.04 -1.28
C ALA A 175 8.13 -23.51 -1.59
N MET A 176 8.66 -23.79 -2.79
CA MET A 176 9.11 -25.13 -3.15
C MET A 176 10.24 -25.67 -2.25
N ARG A 177 11.14 -24.80 -1.80
CA ARG A 177 12.22 -25.20 -0.87
C ARG A 177 11.68 -25.48 0.53
N GLU A 178 10.76 -24.66 1.01
CA GLU A 178 10.10 -24.85 2.31
C GLU A 178 9.29 -26.15 2.33
N GLU A 179 8.54 -26.43 1.26
CA GLU A 179 7.79 -27.68 1.11
C GLU A 179 8.73 -28.89 1.11
N LYS A 180 9.79 -28.84 0.30
CA LYS A 180 10.81 -29.90 0.25
C LYS A 180 11.45 -30.16 1.62
N ASN A 181 11.88 -29.10 2.32
CA ASN A 181 12.48 -29.23 3.65
C ASN A 181 11.49 -29.83 4.66
N THR A 182 10.20 -29.45 4.56
CA THR A 182 9.14 -29.99 5.40
C THR A 182 8.97 -31.49 5.15
N GLN A 183 8.92 -31.90 3.88
CA GLN A 183 8.82 -33.30 3.52
C GLN A 183 10.03 -34.11 3.99
N GLU A 184 11.25 -33.62 3.78
CA GLU A 184 12.48 -34.27 4.27
C GLU A 184 12.48 -34.40 5.79
N SER A 185 11.99 -33.39 6.53
CA SER A 185 11.87 -33.46 7.99
C SER A 185 10.85 -34.50 8.46
N LEU A 186 9.75 -34.66 7.73
CA LEU A 186 8.70 -35.63 8.04
C LEU A 186 9.20 -37.05 7.79
N GLU A 187 9.88 -37.28 6.67
CA GLU A 187 10.51 -38.56 6.34
C GLU A 187 11.60 -38.94 7.35
N ALA A 188 12.41 -37.98 7.80
CA ALA A 188 13.39 -38.21 8.85
C ALA A 188 12.73 -38.55 10.21
N ALA A 189 11.65 -37.87 10.56
CA ALA A 189 10.91 -38.12 11.80
C ALA A 189 10.22 -39.49 11.80
N THR A 190 9.62 -39.91 10.68
CA THR A 190 9.00 -41.24 10.56
C THR A 190 10.05 -42.34 10.61
N ALA A 191 11.18 -42.19 9.92
CA ALA A 191 12.28 -43.16 9.98
C ALA A 191 12.87 -43.28 11.40
N ALA A 192 13.02 -42.17 12.12
CA ALA A 192 13.47 -42.17 13.51
C ALA A 192 12.47 -42.89 14.44
N ALA A 193 11.17 -42.64 14.26
CA ALA A 193 10.12 -43.31 15.03
C ALA A 193 10.06 -44.82 14.76
N GLU A 194 10.25 -45.25 13.51
CA GLU A 194 10.34 -46.67 13.16
C GLU A 194 11.57 -47.34 13.78
N LYS A 195 12.72 -46.66 13.76
CA LYS A 195 13.94 -47.16 14.39
C LYS A 195 13.75 -47.32 15.90
N ALA A 196 13.16 -46.32 16.58
CA ALA A 196 12.86 -46.40 18.00
C ALA A 196 11.95 -47.59 18.34
N LYS A 197 10.89 -47.81 17.56
CA LYS A 197 10.01 -48.99 17.74
C LYS A 197 10.74 -50.32 17.59
N LYS A 198 11.67 -50.43 16.63
CA LYS A 198 12.49 -51.64 16.44
C LYS A 198 13.44 -51.87 17.61
N GLU A 199 14.06 -50.81 18.13
CA GLU A 199 14.94 -50.88 19.30
C GLU A 199 14.18 -51.24 20.58
N ASP A 200 12.96 -50.73 20.76
CA ASP A 200 12.10 -51.08 21.90
C ASP A 200 11.63 -52.54 21.81
N ALA A 201 11.22 -53.01 20.63
CA ALA A 201 10.85 -54.41 20.40
C ALA A 201 12.03 -55.37 20.62
N LEU A 202 13.25 -54.96 20.24
CA LEU A 202 14.46 -55.74 20.48
C LEU A 202 14.75 -55.85 21.99
N ARG A 203 14.66 -54.73 22.74
CA ARG A 203 14.82 -54.73 24.20
C ARG A 203 13.80 -55.62 24.89
N GLU A 204 12.55 -55.60 24.44
CA GLU A 204 11.51 -56.49 24.96
C GLU A 204 11.82 -57.97 24.67
N ALA A 205 12.28 -58.29 23.45
CA ALA A 205 12.69 -59.65 23.10
C ALA A 205 13.89 -60.14 23.91
N GLU A 206 14.90 -59.29 24.13
CA GLU A 206 16.06 -59.58 24.98
C GLU A 206 15.65 -59.83 26.44
N TYR A 207 14.73 -59.02 26.97
CA TYR A 207 14.18 -59.22 28.30
C TYR A 207 13.41 -60.54 28.44
N ILE A 208 12.54 -60.87 27.48
CA ILE A 208 11.81 -62.14 27.46
C ILE A 208 12.78 -63.32 27.43
N LYS A 209 13.82 -63.26 26.58
CA LYS A 209 14.83 -64.30 26.48
C LYS A 209 15.58 -64.48 27.81
N PHE A 210 15.98 -63.39 28.47
CA PHE A 210 16.61 -63.42 29.78
C PHE A 210 15.71 -64.09 30.82
N MET A 211 14.42 -63.74 30.86
CA MET A 211 13.47 -64.34 31.80
C MET A 211 13.28 -65.85 31.57
N GLN A 212 13.25 -66.31 30.31
CA GLN A 212 13.19 -67.74 29.99
C GLN A 212 14.44 -68.50 30.44
N GLU A 213 15.62 -67.88 30.29
CA GLU A 213 16.89 -68.48 30.71
C GLU A 213 16.96 -68.63 32.24
N MET A 214 16.51 -67.61 32.98
CA MET A 214 16.40 -67.67 34.45
C MET A 214 15.41 -68.75 34.92
N ALA A 215 14.28 -68.92 34.23
CA ALA A 215 13.32 -69.98 34.54
C ALA A 215 13.92 -71.38 34.32
N SER A 216 14.66 -71.60 33.22
CA SER A 216 15.34 -72.87 32.95
C SER A 216 16.42 -73.19 33.99
N ILE A 217 17.14 -72.18 34.48
CA ILE A 217 18.11 -72.35 35.57
C ILE A 217 17.40 -72.78 36.86
N SER A 218 16.24 -72.18 37.19
CA SER A 218 15.43 -72.57 38.35
C SER A 218 14.98 -74.03 38.24
N GLU A 219 14.40 -74.43 37.10
CA GLU A 219 13.96 -75.80 36.87
C GLU A 219 15.11 -76.81 37.00
N LYS A 220 16.30 -76.50 36.45
CA LYS A 220 17.49 -77.34 36.63
C LYS A 220 17.95 -77.40 38.09
N GLY A 221 17.83 -76.31 38.82
CA GLY A 221 18.11 -76.27 40.27
C GLY A 221 17.17 -77.17 41.07
N ASP A 222 15.88 -77.14 40.75
CA ASP A 222 14.86 -77.99 41.38
C ASP A 222 15.04 -79.47 41.01
N GLN A 223 15.37 -79.76 39.75
CA GLN A 223 15.70 -81.11 39.29
C GLN A 223 16.92 -81.67 40.05
N MET A 224 17.99 -80.87 40.18
CA MET A 224 19.18 -81.26 40.95
C MET A 224 18.87 -81.47 42.44
N ARG A 225 17.93 -80.70 43.03
CA ARG A 225 17.45 -80.92 44.40
C ARG A 225 16.66 -82.23 44.56
N GLN A 226 15.87 -82.60 43.55
CA GLN A 226 15.12 -83.87 43.55
C GLN A 226 16.07 -85.07 43.38
N ASP A 227 17.04 -84.98 42.47
CA ASP A 227 18.00 -86.05 42.18
C ASP A 227 19.03 -86.25 43.32
N ALA A 228 19.32 -85.21 44.11
CA ALA A 228 20.21 -85.29 45.27
C ALA A 228 19.61 -85.99 46.51
N GLY A 229 18.33 -86.40 46.47
CA GLY A 229 17.64 -87.00 47.61
C GLY A 229 17.35 -85.96 48.69
N GLY A 230 16.19 -85.32 48.60
CA GLY A 230 15.81 -84.18 49.45
C GLY A 230 16.05 -84.40 50.95
N VAL A 231 16.97 -83.62 51.51
CA VAL A 231 17.09 -83.42 52.95
C VAL A 231 16.12 -82.29 53.34
N PRO A 232 15.24 -82.47 54.33
CA PRO A 232 14.26 -81.45 54.71
C PRO A 232 14.97 -80.17 55.16
N PHE A 233 14.63 -79.04 54.55
CA PHE A 233 15.11 -77.74 54.98
C PHE A 233 14.28 -77.31 56.20
N GLU A 234 14.87 -77.39 57.40
CA GLU A 234 14.29 -76.79 58.61
C GLU A 234 14.26 -75.27 58.45
N GLU A 235 13.05 -74.72 58.55
CA GLU A 235 12.74 -73.30 58.45
C GLU A 235 13.39 -72.54 59.64
N PRO A 236 14.30 -71.57 59.42
CA PRO A 236 14.88 -70.83 60.53
C PRO A 236 13.83 -69.90 61.15
N ALA A 237 13.77 -69.94 62.48
CA ALA A 237 12.82 -69.21 63.31
C ALA A 237 12.77 -67.71 63.00
N LYS A 238 11.55 -67.17 62.98
CA LYS A 238 11.22 -65.75 62.84
C LYS A 238 11.93 -64.94 63.93
N GLU A 239 12.81 -64.04 63.51
CA GLU A 239 13.43 -63.06 64.39
C GLU A 239 12.47 -61.87 64.57
N GLU A 240 11.89 -61.76 65.77
CA GLU A 240 11.07 -60.63 66.21
C GLU A 240 11.92 -59.35 66.25
N THR A 241 11.77 -58.48 65.27
CA THR A 241 12.25 -57.10 65.38
C THR A 241 11.39 -56.33 66.39
N GLN A 242 11.98 -56.12 67.57
CA GLN A 242 11.53 -55.21 68.62
C GLN A 242 11.35 -53.77 68.11
N LYS A 243 10.19 -53.20 68.42
CA LYS A 243 9.96 -51.75 68.55
C LYS A 243 10.97 -51.16 69.53
N ASN A 244 11.68 -50.11 69.13
CA ASN A 244 12.21 -49.10 70.04
C ASN A 244 11.65 -47.74 69.61
N ASP A 245 11.26 -46.99 70.64
CA ASP A 245 10.63 -45.66 70.62
C ASP A 245 11.48 -44.56 69.98
#